data_AF-A0A1V5I3Q2-F1
#
_entry.id   AF-A0A1V5I3Q2-F1
#
_cell.length_a   1.000
_cell.length_b   1.000
_cell.length_c   1.000
_cell.angle_alpha   90.00
_cell.angle_beta   90.00
_cell.angle_gamma   90.00
#
_symmetry.space_group_name_H-M   'P 1'
#
loop_
_entity.id
_entity.type
_entity.pdbx_description
1 polymer ?
#
loop_
_entity_poly.entity_id
_entity_poly.type
_entity_poly.pdbx_seq_one_letter_code
_entity_poly.pdbx_strand_id
1 'polypeptide(L)'
;MSEPRAKKRYVHVREPSVLILREKHESRYFHVPDEATLFSVSLIILEGRLKSDYFYGDPGPAPKGPGMTLDQAKALPDGPIRDQACKSVKSHLAEVKWWEHLRDQFQSIKKAVEAKNGEEAWRLLYERSNHEYEGVEIARLRTSYN
;
A
#
# COMPACT_ATOMS: atom_id res chain seq x y z
N MET A 1 -21.53 3.73 -1.90
CA MET A 1 -21.03 4.42 -0.69
C MET A 1 -20.32 3.37 0.13
N SER A 2 -18.99 3.37 0.14
CA SER A 2 -18.22 2.42 0.94
C SER A 2 -18.21 2.91 2.38
N GLU A 3 -18.57 2.03 3.32
CA GLU A 3 -18.51 2.32 4.75
C GLU A 3 -17.13 2.88 5.15
N PRO A 4 -17.05 3.85 6.07
CA PRO A 4 -15.77 4.30 6.58
C PRO A 4 -15.14 3.13 7.34
N ARG A 5 -14.14 2.48 6.71
CA ARG A 5 -13.31 1.48 7.36
C ARG A 5 -12.80 2.08 8.67
N ALA A 6 -13.13 1.46 9.80
CA ALA A 6 -12.64 1.86 11.11
C ALA A 6 -11.13 2.12 11.02
N LYS A 7 -10.70 3.35 11.35
CA LYS A 7 -9.27 3.69 11.40
C LYS A 7 -8.63 2.71 12.37
N LYS A 8 -7.80 1.79 11.87
CA LYS A 8 -7.01 0.90 12.75
C LYS A 8 -6.23 1.81 13.69
N ARG A 9 -6.32 1.55 15.00
CA ARG A 9 -5.48 2.23 15.97
C ARG A 9 -4.05 1.74 15.78
N TYR A 10 -3.10 2.67 15.72
CA TYR A 10 -1.68 2.34 15.65
C TYR A 10 -1.28 1.46 16.83
N VAL A 11 -0.51 0.42 16.55
CA VAL A 11 0.09 -0.39 17.60
C VAL A 11 1.37 0.32 18.04
N HIS A 12 1.43 0.63 19.33
CA HIS A 12 2.60 1.19 20.00
C HIS A 12 3.36 0.08 20.70
N VAL A 13 4.70 0.12 20.65
CA VAL A 13 5.57 -0.83 21.34
C VAL A 13 6.05 -0.20 22.64
N ARG A 14 5.54 -0.72 23.77
CA ARG A 14 5.90 -0.26 25.13
C ARG A 14 6.76 -1.28 25.89
N GLU A 15 6.91 -2.47 25.34
CA GLU A 15 7.62 -3.61 25.92
C GLU A 15 8.36 -4.34 24.79
N PRO A 16 9.46 -5.04 25.10
CA PRO A 16 10.19 -5.79 24.09
C PRO A 16 9.31 -6.71 23.27
N SER A 17 9.36 -6.55 21.96
CA SER A 17 8.48 -7.23 21.02
C SER A 17 9.25 -7.68 19.78
N VAL A 18 8.58 -8.45 18.94
CA VAL A 18 9.05 -8.86 17.61
C VAL A 18 8.06 -8.33 16.58
N LEU A 19 8.57 -7.57 15.62
CA LEU A 19 7.85 -7.23 14.40
C LEU A 19 7.97 -8.41 13.44
N ILE A 20 6.82 -8.95 13.04
CA ILE A 20 6.72 -10.07 12.10
C ILE A 20 6.15 -9.52 10.79
N LEU A 21 6.96 -9.57 9.74
CA LEU A 21 6.50 -9.38 8.37
C LEU A 21 6.10 -10.73 7.80
N ARG A 22 4.83 -10.91 7.49
CA ARG A 22 4.32 -12.06 6.73
C ARG A 22 4.38 -11.68 5.27
N GLU A 23 5.34 -12.18 4.52
CA GLU A 23 5.47 -11.92 3.09
C GLU A 23 5.04 -13.16 2.31
N LYS A 24 4.78 -13.00 1.00
CA LYS A 24 4.19 -14.05 0.16
C LYS A 24 4.93 -15.40 0.23
N HIS A 25 6.25 -15.39 0.42
CA HIS A 25 7.09 -16.59 0.35
C HIS A 25 7.82 -16.89 1.66
N GLU A 26 7.89 -15.95 2.60
CA GLU A 26 8.60 -16.13 3.87
C GLU A 26 8.08 -15.19 4.96
N SER A 27 8.49 -15.43 6.19
CA SER A 27 8.28 -14.48 7.30
C SER A 27 9.61 -13.93 7.77
N ARG A 28 9.71 -12.61 7.86
CA ARG A 28 10.88 -11.92 8.43
C ARG A 28 10.56 -11.40 9.83
N TYR A 29 11.53 -11.51 10.72
CA TYR A 29 11.37 -11.21 12.15
C TYR A 29 12.39 -10.14 12.54
N PHE A 30 11.92 -9.10 13.21
CA PHE A 30 12.77 -8.02 13.71
C PHE A 30 12.53 -7.84 15.20
N HIS A 31 13.61 -7.91 15.98
CA HIS A 31 13.54 -7.56 17.40
C HIS A 31 13.32 -6.05 17.53
N VAL A 32 12.24 -5.66 18.21
CA VAL A 32 11.83 -4.28 18.45
C VAL A 32 11.66 -4.07 19.96
N PRO A 33 12.75 -3.75 20.70
CA PRO A 33 12.71 -3.58 22.15
C PRO A 33 11.86 -2.38 22.57
N ASP A 34 11.72 -1.38 21.70
CA ASP A 34 11.01 -0.13 21.92
C ASP A 34 10.42 0.43 20.61
N GLU A 35 9.66 1.51 20.75
CA GLU A 35 9.03 2.21 19.63
C GLU A 35 10.03 2.88 18.69
N ALA A 36 11.14 3.42 19.21
CA ALA A 36 12.18 4.02 18.38
C ALA A 36 12.82 3.00 17.42
N THR A 37 12.99 1.76 17.89
CA THR A 37 13.49 0.64 17.08
C THR A 37 12.44 0.21 16.07
N LEU A 38 11.15 0.14 16.44
CA LEU A 38 10.06 -0.12 15.50
C LEU A 38 10.07 0.88 14.34
N PHE A 39 10.21 2.17 14.64
CA PHE A 39 10.25 3.24 13.64
C PHE A 39 11.49 3.13 12.73
N SER A 40 12.66 2.87 13.32
CA SER A 40 13.90 2.65 12.57
C SER A 40 13.81 1.44 11.64
N VAL A 41 13.30 0.31 12.14
CA VAL A 41 13.10 -0.91 11.36
C VAL A 41 12.09 -0.69 10.24
N SER A 42 11.01 0.04 10.50
CA SER A 42 10.00 0.38 9.48
C SER A 42 10.59 1.18 8.33
N LEU A 43 11.48 2.15 8.62
CA LEU A 43 12.22 2.88 7.59
C LEU A 43 13.08 1.94 6.75
N ILE A 44 13.86 1.06 7.37
CA ILE A 44 14.73 0.11 6.66
C ILE A 44 13.90 -0.78 5.72
N ILE A 45 12.74 -1.26 6.18
CA ILE A 45 11.84 -2.09 5.39
C ILE A 45 11.32 -1.31 4.17
N LEU A 46 10.81 -0.10 4.37
CA LEU A 46 10.29 0.72 3.27
C LEU A 46 11.39 1.15 2.29
N GLU A 47 12.58 1.50 2.79
CA GLU A 47 13.73 1.84 1.95
C GLU A 47 14.17 0.64 1.09
N GLY A 48 14.24 -0.55 1.67
CA GLY A 48 14.54 -1.77 0.93
C GLY A 48 13.49 -2.09 -0.14
N ARG A 49 12.22 -1.85 0.17
CA ARG A 49 11.09 -2.01 -0.76
C ARG A 49 11.12 -1.02 -1.93
N LEU A 50 11.45 0.24 -1.68
CA LEU A 50 11.65 1.24 -2.74
C LEU A 50 12.80 0.87 -3.69
N LYS A 51 13.88 0.26 -3.17
CA LYS A 51 15.09 -0.08 -3.94
C LYS A 51 14.98 -1.34 -4.79
N SER A 52 14.08 -2.27 -4.43
CA SER A 52 14.03 -3.61 -5.02
C SER A 52 13.04 -3.75 -6.18
N ASP A 53 12.43 -2.65 -6.66
CA ASP A 53 11.25 -2.66 -7.54
C ASP A 53 10.10 -3.56 -7.04
N TYR A 54 10.17 -3.97 -5.77
CA TYR A 54 9.27 -4.91 -5.14
C TYR A 54 8.03 -4.15 -4.71
N PHE A 55 6.82 -4.55 -5.16
CA PHE A 55 5.45 -4.16 -4.72
C PHE A 55 5.13 -2.65 -4.46
N TYR A 56 6.13 -1.78 -4.53
CA TYR A 56 6.24 -0.41 -4.01
C TYR A 56 7.07 0.45 -4.98
N GLY A 57 7.32 -0.06 -6.19
CA GLY A 57 7.99 0.69 -7.25
C GLY A 57 7.12 1.83 -7.77
N ASP A 58 7.75 2.71 -8.54
CA ASP A 58 7.05 3.76 -9.27
C ASP A 58 5.98 3.11 -10.18
N PRO A 59 4.69 3.51 -10.09
CA PRO A 59 3.65 2.95 -10.96
C PRO A 59 3.85 3.32 -12.44
N GLY A 60 4.84 4.14 -12.76
CA GLY A 60 5.17 4.56 -14.11
C GLY A 60 4.19 5.62 -14.64
N PRO A 61 4.19 5.85 -15.96
CA PRO A 61 3.31 6.83 -16.57
C PRO A 61 1.84 6.42 -16.43
N ALA A 62 0.96 7.43 -16.38
CA ALA A 62 -0.48 7.19 -16.34
C ALA A 62 -0.94 6.32 -17.54
N PRO A 63 -1.95 5.45 -17.34
CA PRO A 63 -2.51 4.66 -18.42
C PRO A 63 -2.96 5.52 -19.59
N LYS A 64 -2.74 5.05 -20.82
CA LYS A 64 -3.21 5.74 -22.02
C LYS A 64 -4.68 5.41 -22.26
N GLY A 65 -5.49 6.44 -22.44
CA GLY A 65 -6.93 6.29 -22.63
C GLY A 65 -7.35 5.83 -24.02
N PRO A 66 -8.61 5.39 -24.18
CA PRO A 66 -9.15 4.87 -25.44
C PRO A 66 -9.41 5.93 -26.53
N GLY A 67 -8.84 7.14 -26.39
CA GLY A 67 -8.97 8.23 -27.37
C GLY A 67 -10.36 8.88 -27.44
N MET A 68 -11.31 8.48 -26.59
CA MET A 68 -12.66 9.03 -26.54
C MET A 68 -13.20 9.12 -25.11
N THR A 69 -14.17 10.02 -24.91
CA THR A 69 -14.89 10.19 -23.63
C THR A 69 -16.06 9.23 -23.51
N LEU A 70 -16.62 9.11 -22.30
CA LEU A 70 -17.80 8.28 -22.08
C LEU A 70 -19.03 8.82 -22.83
N ASP A 71 -19.14 10.14 -22.97
CA ASP A 71 -20.26 10.74 -23.69
C ASP A 71 -20.13 10.52 -25.20
N GLN A 72 -18.91 10.58 -25.75
CA GLN A 72 -18.64 10.18 -27.14
C GLN A 72 -18.97 8.70 -27.37
N ALA A 73 -18.60 7.83 -26.43
CA ALA A 73 -18.93 6.40 -26.52
C ALA A 73 -20.45 6.16 -26.46
N LYS A 74 -21.19 6.91 -25.63
CA LYS A 74 -22.66 6.82 -25.52
C LYS A 74 -23.40 7.38 -26.73
N ALA A 75 -22.79 8.31 -27.46
CA ALA A 75 -23.33 8.89 -28.68
C ALA A 75 -23.27 7.95 -29.90
N LEU A 76 -22.57 6.81 -29.78
CA LEU A 76 -22.55 5.79 -30.83
C LEU A 76 -23.94 5.12 -31.00
N PRO A 77 -24.28 4.63 -32.20
CA PRO A 77 -25.51 3.88 -32.43
C PRO A 77 -25.64 2.68 -31.50
N ASP A 78 -26.87 2.38 -31.09
CA ASP A 78 -27.21 1.23 -30.28
C ASP A 78 -26.67 -0.08 -30.90
N GLY A 79 -25.95 -0.85 -30.09
CA GLY A 79 -25.42 -2.14 -30.49
C GLY A 79 -24.06 -2.46 -29.85
N PRO A 80 -23.45 -3.59 -30.26
CA PRO A 80 -22.24 -4.12 -29.63
C PRO A 80 -21.05 -3.15 -29.62
N ILE A 81 -20.92 -2.29 -30.63
CA ILE A 81 -19.83 -1.32 -30.75
C ILE A 81 -19.93 -0.25 -29.66
N ARG A 82 -21.13 0.29 -29.40
CA ARG A 82 -21.38 1.24 -28.31
C ARG A 82 -21.06 0.62 -26.97
N ASP A 83 -21.50 -0.61 -26.73
CA ASP A 83 -21.31 -1.31 -25.47
C ASP A 83 -19.83 -1.58 -25.20
N GLN A 84 -19.08 -1.99 -26.24
CA GLN A 84 -17.64 -2.19 -26.15
C GLN A 84 -16.88 -0.88 -25.91
N ALA A 85 -17.24 0.21 -26.60
CA ALA A 85 -16.65 1.53 -26.39
C ALA A 85 -16.91 2.03 -24.95
N CYS A 86 -18.15 1.91 -24.47
CA CYS A 86 -18.51 2.28 -23.10
C CYS A 86 -17.75 1.44 -22.06
N LYS A 87 -17.60 0.13 -22.28
CA LYS A 87 -16.82 -0.76 -21.42
C LYS A 87 -15.34 -0.35 -21.40
N SER A 88 -14.76 -0.08 -22.57
CA SER A 88 -13.36 0.37 -22.70
C SER A 88 -13.10 1.65 -21.91
N VAL A 89 -13.95 2.67 -22.07
CA VAL A 89 -13.82 3.93 -21.31
C VAL A 89 -13.97 3.69 -19.81
N LYS A 90 -14.97 2.91 -19.37
CA LYS A 90 -15.17 2.61 -17.94
C LYS A 90 -14.00 1.84 -17.33
N SER A 91 -13.48 0.85 -18.03
CA SER A 91 -12.29 0.10 -17.60
C SER A 91 -11.08 1.02 -17.47
N HIS A 92 -10.85 1.89 -18.44
CA HIS A 92 -9.77 2.87 -18.38
C HIS A 92 -9.92 3.83 -17.20
N LEU A 93 -11.13 4.34 -16.92
CA LEU A 93 -11.37 5.19 -15.76
C LEU A 93 -11.08 4.47 -14.43
N ALA A 94 -11.39 3.17 -14.35
CA ALA A 94 -11.04 2.36 -13.18
C ALA A 94 -9.53 2.16 -13.06
N GLU A 95 -8.84 1.92 -14.17
CA GLU A 95 -7.39 1.78 -14.25
C GLU A 95 -6.67 3.07 -13.82
N VAL A 96 -7.13 4.24 -14.29
CA VAL A 96 -6.58 5.53 -13.87
C VAL A 96 -6.74 5.75 -12.38
N LYS A 97 -7.91 5.46 -11.80
CA LYS A 97 -8.12 5.58 -10.35
C LYS A 97 -7.20 4.66 -9.55
N TRP A 98 -6.98 3.45 -10.05
CA TRP A 98 -6.03 2.52 -9.43
C TRP A 98 -4.59 3.03 -9.54
N TRP A 99 -4.20 3.55 -10.70
CA TRP A 99 -2.89 4.17 -10.89
C TRP A 99 -2.66 5.38 -9.97
N GLU A 100 -3.66 6.27 -9.83
CA GLU A 100 -3.60 7.41 -8.90
C GLU A 100 -3.38 6.95 -7.46
N HIS A 101 -4.10 5.91 -7.04
CA HIS A 101 -3.93 5.30 -5.73
C HIS A 101 -2.51 4.77 -5.52
N LEU A 102 -1.97 4.01 -6.48
CA LEU A 102 -0.60 3.50 -6.41
C LEU A 102 0.43 4.63 -6.37
N ARG A 103 0.23 5.68 -7.18
CA ARG A 103 1.10 6.86 -7.21
C ARG A 103 1.12 7.57 -5.87
N ASP A 104 -0.04 7.81 -5.27
CA ASP A 104 -0.12 8.53 -3.99
C ASP A 104 0.52 7.72 -2.85
N GLN A 105 0.38 6.40 -2.87
CA GLN A 105 1.07 5.51 -1.95
C GLN A 105 2.59 5.55 -2.15
N PHE A 106 3.06 5.45 -3.40
CA PHE A 106 4.48 5.55 -3.73
C PHE A 106 5.08 6.87 -3.24
N GLN A 107 4.43 7.99 -3.53
CA GLN A 107 4.88 9.32 -3.09
C GLN A 107 4.91 9.46 -1.57
N SER A 108 3.93 8.89 -0.87
CA SER A 108 3.91 8.91 0.60
C SER A 108 5.09 8.14 1.21
N ILE A 109 5.38 6.95 0.67
CA ILE A 109 6.53 6.13 1.10
C ILE A 109 7.84 6.85 0.80
N LYS A 110 8.01 7.35 -0.42
CA LYS A 110 9.19 8.10 -0.83
C LYS A 110 9.45 9.29 0.10
N LYS A 111 8.42 10.10 0.37
CA LYS A 111 8.50 11.24 1.29
C LYS A 111 8.90 10.82 2.71
N ALA A 112 8.31 9.73 3.23
CA ALA A 112 8.64 9.24 4.58
C ALA A 112 10.11 8.81 4.69
N VAL A 113 10.62 8.10 3.67
CA VAL A 113 12.01 7.64 3.60
C VAL A 113 12.97 8.81 3.45
N GLU A 114 12.70 9.75 2.52
CA GLU A 114 13.53 10.94 2.30
C GLU A 114 13.60 11.84 3.54
N ALA A 115 12.48 12.02 4.24
CA ALA A 115 12.41 12.79 5.48
C ALA A 115 12.93 12.01 6.71
N LYS A 116 13.33 10.74 6.55
CA LYS A 116 13.68 9.82 7.66
C LYS A 116 12.63 9.79 8.78
N ASN A 117 11.35 9.90 8.40
CA ASN A 117 10.25 9.91 9.35
C ASN A 117 9.80 8.48 9.66
N GLY A 118 10.32 7.93 10.76
CA GLY A 118 10.08 6.54 11.13
C GLY A 118 8.67 6.26 11.66
N GLU A 119 8.02 7.24 12.27
CA GLU A 119 6.61 7.12 12.68
C GLU A 119 5.70 7.01 11.45
N GLU A 120 5.91 7.87 10.46
CA GLU A 120 5.20 7.83 9.19
C GLU A 120 5.49 6.53 8.41
N ALA A 121 6.73 6.07 8.44
CA ALA A 121 7.11 4.80 7.84
C ALA A 121 6.37 3.61 8.48
N TRP A 122 6.27 3.59 9.82
CA TRP A 122 5.50 2.59 10.53
C TRP A 122 4.02 2.63 10.17
N ARG A 123 3.42 3.83 10.15
CA ARG A 123 2.03 4.02 9.74
C ARG A 123 1.78 3.45 8.35
N LEU A 124 2.60 3.82 7.36
CA LEU A 124 2.46 3.37 5.97
C LEU A 124 2.64 1.86 5.84
N LEU A 125 3.63 1.28 6.53
CA LEU A 125 3.85 -0.16 6.56
C LEU A 125 2.63 -0.91 7.16
N TYR A 126 2.09 -0.41 8.27
CA TYR A 126 0.96 -1.00 8.96
C TYR A 126 -0.36 -0.87 8.18
N GLU A 127 -0.64 0.27 7.55
CA GLU A 127 -1.84 0.46 6.72
C GLU A 127 -1.88 -0.52 5.54
N ARG A 128 -0.71 -0.81 4.97
CA ARG A 128 -0.57 -1.71 3.81
C ARG A 128 -0.57 -3.19 4.16
N SER A 129 -0.46 -3.54 5.43
CA SER A 129 -0.52 -4.93 5.92
C SER A 129 -1.88 -5.64 5.78
N ASN A 130 -2.87 -4.98 5.18
CA ASN A 130 -4.24 -5.48 4.99
C ASN A 130 -4.50 -6.02 3.57
N HIS A 131 -3.46 -6.14 2.74
CA HIS A 131 -3.60 -6.67 1.39
C HIS A 131 -3.21 -8.16 1.35
N GLU A 132 -3.81 -8.93 0.45
CA GLU A 132 -3.90 -10.40 0.47
C GLU A 132 -2.59 -11.19 0.60
N TYR A 133 -1.42 -10.56 0.43
CA TYR A 133 -0.12 -11.25 0.39
C TYR A 133 0.92 -10.71 1.38
N GLU A 134 0.59 -9.67 2.16
CA GLU A 134 1.51 -9.09 3.14
C GLU A 134 0.79 -8.73 4.45
N GLY A 135 1.30 -9.27 5.55
CA GLY A 135 0.82 -8.99 6.90
C GLY A 135 1.91 -8.42 7.79
N VAL A 136 1.51 -7.62 8.76
CA VAL A 136 2.37 -7.03 9.78
C VAL A 136 1.77 -7.35 11.13
N GLU A 137 2.55 -7.99 11.98
CA GLU A 137 2.17 -8.39 13.33
C GLU A 137 3.22 -7.92 14.33
N ILE A 138 2.79 -7.54 15.53
CA ILE A 138 3.67 -7.27 16.67
C ILE A 138 3.39 -8.33 17.73
N ALA A 139 4.37 -9.19 17.98
CA ALA A 139 4.30 -10.22 19.01
C ALA A 139 5.14 -9.79 20.23
N ARG A 140 4.53 -9.69 21.40
CA ARG A 140 5.26 -9.34 22.63
C ARG A 140 6.14 -10.51 23.08
N LEU A 141 7.36 -10.20 23.49
CA LEU A 141 8.23 -11.18 24.14
C LEU A 141 7.77 -11.33 25.58
N ARG A 142 7.02 -12.40 25.89
CA ARG A 142 6.75 -12.75 27.28
C ARG A 142 8.05 -13.22 27.91
N THR A 143 8.56 -12.47 28.88
CA THR A 143 9.53 -12.99 29.84
C THR A 143 8.77 -13.94 30.76
N SER A 144 8.91 -15.24 30.54
CA SER A 144 8.50 -16.24 31.53
C SER A 144 9.43 -16.12 32.73
N TYR A 145 8.99 -15.40 33.76
CA TYR A 145 9.52 -15.56 35.11
C TYR A 145 8.92 -16.84 35.69
N ASN A 146 9.73 -17.90 35.76
CA ASN A 146 9.55 -19.00 36.70
C ASN A 146 10.67 -18.87 37.75
#